data_AF-A0A2V8VFE4-F1
#
_entry.id   AF-A0A2V8VFE4-F1
#
_cell.length_a   1.000
_cell.length_b   1.000
_cell.length_c   1.000
_cell.angle_alpha   90.00
_cell.angle_beta   90.00
_cell.angle_gamma   90.00
#
_symmetry.space_group_name_H-M   'P 1'
#
loop_
_entity.id
_entity.type
_entity.pdbx_description
1 polymer ?
#
loop_
_entity_poly.entity_id
_entity_poly.type
_entity_poly.pdbx_seq_one_letter_code
_entity_poly.pdbx_strand_id
1 'polypeptide(L)'
;MAAINPLSSVQLMAEKVSSALTAPPKSSPDKVENAAKQFESLLIGQILKSMHESGSASWLSTGDDQSGEAAMELAEEQFAQALASRGGLGLSRLIMQGLKARSQDEPSHAGVPPESASKP
;
A
#
# COMPACT_ATOMS: atom_id res chain seq x y z
N MET A 1 41.52 23.07 35.47
CA MET A 1 41.25 22.19 34.32
C MET A 1 39.74 22.05 34.16
N ALA A 2 39.16 22.54 33.06
CA ALA A 2 37.74 22.41 32.76
C ALA A 2 37.48 21.11 31.99
N ALA A 3 36.61 20.25 32.53
CA ALA A 3 36.24 18.99 31.91
C ALA A 3 35.35 19.25 30.70
N ILE A 4 35.88 18.92 29.52
CA ILE A 4 35.16 18.84 28.26
C ILE A 4 34.17 17.69 28.39
N ASN A 5 32.87 17.99 28.45
CA ASN A 5 31.81 17.00 28.59
C ASN A 5 31.34 16.58 27.17
N PRO A 6 31.66 15.37 26.70
CA PRO A 6 31.38 14.96 25.31
C PRO A 6 29.89 14.66 25.04
N LEU A 7 29.02 14.76 26.06
CA LEU A 7 27.60 14.41 25.93
C LEU A 7 26.74 15.45 25.18
N SER A 8 27.21 16.69 24.99
CA SER A 8 26.41 17.72 24.28
C SER A 8 26.30 17.50 22.77
N SER A 9 27.28 16.83 22.15
CA SER A 9 27.31 16.65 20.70
C SER A 9 26.34 15.58 20.21
N VAL A 10 26.07 14.54 21.02
CA VAL A 10 25.11 13.48 20.67
C VAL A 10 23.67 13.97 20.83
N GLN A 11 23.42 14.84 21.81
CA GLN A 11 22.10 15.41 22.04
C GLN A 11 21.64 16.32 20.88
N LEU A 12 22.56 17.11 20.32
CA LEU A 12 22.27 17.99 19.17
C LEU A 12 21.97 17.19 17.88
N MET A 13 22.50 15.97 17.75
CA MET A 13 22.20 15.06 16.65
C MET A 13 20.82 14.41 16.82
N ALA A 14 20.47 14.00 18.03
CA ALA A 14 19.17 13.39 18.35
C ALA A 14 17.99 14.35 18.14
N GLU A 15 18.16 15.64 18.44
CA GLU A 15 17.14 16.66 18.21
C GLU A 15 16.93 16.97 16.73
N LYS A 16 18.02 16.97 15.94
CA LYS A 16 17.96 17.23 14.50
C LYS A 16 17.35 16.06 13.71
N VAL A 17 17.47 14.84 14.23
CA VAL A 17 16.77 13.65 13.70
C VAL A 17 15.30 13.65 14.12
N SER A 18 14.97 14.11 15.33
CA SER A 18 13.59 14.21 15.80
C SER A 18 12.78 15.27 15.04
N SER A 19 13.42 16.35 14.59
CA SER A 19 12.77 17.38 13.74
C SER A 19 12.57 16.95 12.29
N ALA A 20 13.30 15.93 11.81
CA ALA A 20 13.08 15.33 10.48
C ALA A 20 11.91 14.32 10.44
N LEU A 21 11.31 14.00 11.59
CA LEU A 21 10.10 13.19 11.71
C LEU A 21 8.81 14.01 11.72
N THR A 22 8.91 15.35 11.61
CA THR A 22 7.73 16.21 11.58
C THR A 22 7.08 16.20 10.19
N ALA A 23 5.82 15.79 10.18
CA ALA A 23 4.90 15.62 9.07
C ALA A 23 5.22 14.46 8.09
N PRO A 24 4.34 13.45 7.94
CA PRO A 24 4.41 12.57 6.79
C PRO A 24 4.37 13.46 5.52
N PRO A 25 5.21 13.21 4.51
CA PRO A 25 5.08 13.92 3.25
C PRO A 25 3.64 13.74 2.81
N LYS A 26 2.92 14.85 2.60
CA LYS A 26 1.52 14.86 2.19
C LYS A 26 1.45 14.14 0.85
N SER A 27 1.29 12.82 0.88
CA SER A 27 1.31 11.99 -0.30
C SER A 27 0.08 12.41 -1.10
N SER A 28 0.30 12.99 -2.27
CA SER A 28 -0.82 13.50 -3.04
C SER A 28 -1.72 12.32 -3.40
N PRO A 29 -3.05 12.50 -3.37
CA PRO A 29 -4.00 11.42 -3.68
C PRO A 29 -3.69 10.78 -5.04
N ASP A 30 -3.19 11.56 -6.00
CA ASP A 30 -2.75 11.07 -7.31
C ASP A 30 -1.56 10.10 -7.25
N LYS A 31 -0.60 10.33 -6.35
CA LYS A 31 0.57 9.45 -6.18
C LYS A 31 0.14 8.11 -5.57
N VAL A 32 -0.77 8.15 -4.59
CA VAL A 32 -1.32 6.95 -3.96
C VAL A 32 -2.14 6.16 -4.97
N GLU A 33 -2.99 6.82 -5.75
CA GLU A 33 -3.78 6.16 -6.79
C GLU A 33 -2.87 5.50 -7.84
N ASN A 34 -1.82 6.19 -8.29
CA ASN A 34 -0.87 5.65 -9.25
C ASN A 34 -0.12 4.43 -8.67
N ALA A 35 0.37 4.52 -7.43
CA ALA A 35 1.02 3.39 -6.77
C ALA A 35 0.06 2.19 -6.61
N ALA A 36 -1.21 2.43 -6.30
CA ALA A 36 -2.21 1.39 -6.16
C ALA A 36 -2.53 0.71 -7.50
N LYS A 37 -2.55 1.46 -8.62
CA LYS A 37 -2.66 0.91 -9.98
C LYS A 37 -1.43 0.07 -10.35
N GLN A 38 -0.23 0.53 -10.02
CA GLN A 38 1.00 -0.23 -10.26
C GLN A 38 1.03 -1.54 -9.47
N PHE A 39 0.61 -1.51 -8.19
CA PHE A 39 0.48 -2.72 -7.37
C PHE A 39 -0.48 -3.73 -7.99
N GLU A 40 -1.63 -3.26 -8.46
CA GLU A 40 -2.64 -4.09 -9.13
C GLU A 40 -2.07 -4.76 -10.39
N SER A 41 -1.32 -4.03 -11.23
CA SER A 41 -0.65 -4.62 -12.39
C SER A 41 0.34 -5.72 -12.04
N LEU A 42 1.13 -5.54 -10.98
CA LEU A 42 2.08 -6.55 -10.50
C LEU A 42 1.35 -7.80 -9.97
N LEU A 43 0.26 -7.59 -9.23
CA LEU A 43 -0.54 -8.69 -8.71
C LEU A 43 -1.20 -9.51 -9.83
N ILE A 44 -1.78 -8.84 -10.83
CA ILE A 44 -2.34 -9.49 -12.01
C ILE A 44 -1.26 -10.31 -12.71
N GLY A 45 -0.07 -9.73 -12.91
CA GLY A 45 1.07 -10.43 -13.50
C GLY A 45 1.45 -11.69 -12.71
N GLN A 46 1.45 -11.61 -11.37
CA GLN A 46 1.74 -12.75 -10.51
C GLN A 46 0.65 -13.84 -10.60
N ILE A 47 -0.63 -13.45 -10.66
CA ILE A 47 -1.75 -14.40 -10.81
C ILE A 47 -1.67 -15.11 -12.16
N LEU A 48 -1.49 -14.36 -13.26
CA LEU A 48 -1.35 -14.93 -14.60
C LEU A 48 -0.14 -15.86 -14.69
N LYS A 49 0.99 -15.47 -14.10
CA LYS A 49 2.18 -16.32 -14.01
C LYS A 49 1.89 -17.60 -13.22
N SER A 50 1.21 -17.51 -12.08
CA SER A 50 0.81 -18.69 -11.29
C SER A 50 -0.17 -19.59 -12.04
N MET A 51 -1.12 -19.03 -12.79
CA MET A 51 -2.02 -19.81 -13.65
C MET A 51 -1.22 -20.58 -14.71
N HIS A 52 -0.29 -19.92 -15.40
CA HIS A 52 0.54 -20.53 -16.43
C HIS A 52 1.53 -21.58 -15.88
N GLU A 53 2.09 -21.36 -14.68
CA GLU A 53 2.93 -22.34 -13.99
C GLU A 53 2.10 -23.50 -13.40
N SER A 54 0.86 -23.25 -12.98
CA SER A 54 -0.05 -24.29 -12.46
C SER A 54 -0.65 -25.17 -13.56
N GLY A 55 -0.90 -24.58 -14.74
CA GLY A 55 -1.39 -25.27 -15.93
C GLY A 55 -0.34 -26.15 -16.61
N SER A 56 0.95 -25.92 -16.34
CA SER A 56 2.05 -26.70 -16.92
C SER A 56 2.56 -27.86 -16.03
N ALA A 57 2.26 -27.90 -14.72
CA ALA A 57 2.94 -28.85 -13.84
C ALA A 57 2.13 -29.58 -12.76
N SER A 58 0.89 -29.21 -12.39
CA SER A 58 0.27 -29.94 -11.26
C SER A 58 -1.21 -29.75 -10.96
N TRP A 59 -1.89 -28.70 -11.43
CA TRP A 59 -3.21 -28.39 -10.88
C TRP A 59 -4.36 -29.27 -11.41
N LEU A 60 -4.14 -30.00 -12.51
CA LEU A 60 -5.14 -30.90 -13.11
C LEU A 60 -4.55 -32.22 -13.65
N SER A 61 -3.31 -32.58 -13.28
CA SER A 61 -2.71 -33.87 -13.65
C SER A 61 -3.23 -35.01 -12.75
N THR A 62 -4.54 -35.14 -12.66
CA THR A 62 -5.25 -36.32 -12.14
C THR A 62 -6.47 -36.55 -13.02
N GLY A 63 -6.24 -36.91 -14.28
CA GLY A 63 -7.30 -37.37 -15.16
C GLY A 63 -7.20 -36.79 -16.57
N ASP A 64 -6.98 -37.70 -17.50
CA ASP A 64 -6.94 -37.57 -18.96
C ASP A 64 -8.26 -37.04 -19.57
N ASP A 65 -8.71 -35.83 -19.20
CA ASP A 65 -9.97 -35.27 -19.70
C ASP A 65 -9.75 -34.00 -20.53
N GLN A 66 -9.79 -34.12 -21.87
CA GLN A 66 -9.86 -32.98 -22.81
C GLN A 66 -10.93 -31.95 -22.44
N SER A 67 -11.97 -32.36 -21.71
CA SER A 67 -13.03 -31.49 -21.20
C SER A 67 -12.50 -30.44 -20.20
N GLY A 68 -11.42 -30.75 -19.47
CA GLY A 68 -10.77 -29.82 -18.54
C GLY A 68 -10.04 -28.69 -19.26
N GLU A 69 -9.42 -28.97 -20.41
CA GLU A 69 -8.72 -27.96 -21.21
C GLU A 69 -9.70 -26.92 -21.79
N ALA A 70 -10.80 -27.37 -22.40
CA ALA A 70 -11.82 -26.48 -22.95
C ALA A 70 -12.51 -25.61 -21.87
N ALA A 71 -12.73 -26.18 -20.68
CA ALA A 71 -13.27 -25.41 -19.55
C ALA A 71 -12.27 -24.36 -19.04
N MET A 72 -10.97 -24.66 -19.08
CA MET A 72 -9.91 -23.74 -18.67
C MET A 72 -9.75 -22.59 -19.67
N GLU A 73 -9.80 -22.88 -20.97
CA GLU A 73 -9.76 -21.88 -22.05
C GLU A 73 -10.91 -20.87 -21.91
N LEU A 74 -12.14 -21.36 -21.69
CA LEU A 74 -13.30 -20.51 -21.42
C LEU A 74 -13.13 -19.70 -20.12
N ALA A 75 -12.59 -20.29 -19.06
CA ALA A 75 -12.35 -19.57 -17.81
C ALA A 75 -11.33 -18.43 -18.00
N GLU A 76 -10.28 -18.67 -18.78
CA GLU A 76 -9.26 -17.68 -19.12
C GLU A 76 -9.83 -16.55 -19.98
N GLU A 77 -10.61 -16.86 -21.01
CA GLU A 77 -11.30 -15.85 -21.83
C GLU A 77 -12.21 -14.96 -20.98
N GLN A 78 -13.02 -15.57 -20.11
CA GLN A 78 -13.92 -14.82 -19.23
C GLN A 78 -13.15 -13.97 -18.21
N PHE A 79 -12.03 -14.49 -17.70
CA PHE A 79 -11.16 -13.75 -16.79
C PHE A 79 -10.51 -12.54 -17.49
N ALA A 80 -9.96 -12.73 -18.69
CA ALA A 80 -9.38 -11.68 -19.50
C ALA A 80 -10.41 -10.61 -19.88
N GLN A 81 -11.62 -11.04 -20.27
CA GLN A 81 -12.73 -10.15 -20.61
C GLN A 81 -13.14 -9.31 -19.38
N ALA A 82 -13.25 -9.93 -18.21
CA ALA A 82 -13.58 -9.24 -16.96
C ALA A 82 -12.49 -8.21 -16.59
N LEU A 83 -11.22 -8.59 -16.74
CA LEU A 83 -10.08 -7.73 -16.46
C LEU A 83 -10.04 -6.51 -17.40
N ALA A 84 -10.21 -6.73 -18.70
CA ALA A 84 -10.24 -5.67 -19.71
C ALA A 84 -11.43 -4.73 -19.51
N SER A 85 -12.62 -5.28 -19.24
CA SER A 85 -13.85 -4.49 -19.09
C SER A 85 -13.84 -3.62 -17.83
N ARG A 86 -13.15 -4.04 -16.76
CA ARG A 86 -13.04 -3.28 -15.50
C ARG A 86 -11.77 -2.44 -15.38
N GLY A 87 -10.84 -2.58 -16.31
CA GLY A 87 -9.52 -1.95 -16.24
C GLY A 87 -8.64 -2.49 -15.10
N GLY A 88 -8.81 -3.77 -14.74
CA GLY A 88 -8.16 -4.41 -13.59
C GLY A 88 -9.13 -5.18 -12.70
N LEU A 89 -8.70 -5.46 -11.47
CA LEU A 89 -9.48 -6.11 -10.40
C LEU A 89 -10.26 -5.08 -9.55
N GLY A 90 -9.95 -3.79 -9.66
CA GLY A 90 -10.51 -2.70 -8.88
C GLY A 90 -9.82 -2.45 -7.53
N LEU A 91 -8.65 -3.06 -7.30
CA LEU A 91 -7.93 -2.95 -6.02
C LEU A 91 -7.44 -1.53 -5.75
N SER A 92 -7.05 -0.82 -6.80
CA SER A 92 -6.65 0.59 -6.71
C SER A 92 -7.73 1.47 -6.05
N ARG A 93 -9.01 1.24 -6.38
CA ARG A 93 -10.14 1.97 -5.77
C ARG A 93 -10.36 1.58 -4.31
N LEU A 94 -10.25 0.30 -3.98
CA LEU A 94 -10.39 -0.20 -2.60
C LEU A 94 -9.29 0.38 -1.70
N ILE A 95 -8.04 0.42 -2.18
CA ILE A 95 -6.91 1.03 -1.47
C ILE A 95 -7.20 2.51 -1.20
N MET A 96 -7.62 3.26 -2.21
CA MET A 96 -7.97 4.68 -2.05
C MET A 96 -9.12 4.90 -1.06
N GLN A 97 -10.11 4.02 -1.03
CA GLN A 97 -11.23 4.11 -0.10
C GLN A 97 -10.80 3.80 1.34
N GLY A 98 -9.95 2.79 1.55
CA GLY A 98 -9.39 2.46 2.86
C GLY A 98 -8.50 3.57 3.43
N LEU A 99 -7.66 4.21 2.61
CA LEU A 99 -6.84 5.34 3.05
C LEU A 99 -7.68 6.58 3.36
N LYS A 100 -8.73 6.86 2.57
CA LYS A 100 -9.67 7.94 2.85
C LYS A 100 -10.40 7.72 4.18
N ALA A 101 -10.89 6.51 4.43
CA ALA A 101 -11.56 6.16 5.69
C ALA A 101 -10.63 6.35 6.90
N ARG A 102 -9.35 5.93 6.81
CA ARG A 102 -8.37 6.11 7.89
C ARG A 102 -7.97 7.57 8.12
N SER A 103 -7.97 8.40 7.08
CA SER A 103 -7.66 9.83 7.20
C SER A 103 -8.79 10.65 7.83
N GLN A 104 -10.02 10.12 7.84
CA GLN A 104 -11.17 10.77 8.48
C GLN A 104 -11.32 10.41 9.97
N ASP A 105 -10.60 9.39 10.44
CA ASP A 105 -10.61 8.95 11.84
C ASP A 105 -9.55 9.64 12.71
N GLU A 106 -8.78 10.58 12.16
CA GLU A 106 -7.91 11.47 12.95
C GLU A 106 -8.78 12.52 13.66
N PRO A 107 -8.95 12.45 15.00
CA PRO A 107 -9.68 13.47 15.73
C PRO A 107 -8.92 14.78 15.61
N SER A 108 -9.63 15.84 15.18
CA SER A 108 -9.17 17.22 15.27
C SER A 108 -8.74 17.56 16.69
N HIS A 109 -7.46 17.42 17.00
CA HIS A 109 -6.84 17.97 18.21
C HIS A 109 -6.38 19.40 17.93
N ALA A 110 -7.34 20.27 17.59
CA ALA A 110 -7.12 21.71 17.48
C ALA A 110 -8.22 22.42 18.26
N GLY A 111 -7.92 22.78 19.52
CA GLY A 111 -8.78 23.67 20.29
C GLY A 111 -8.69 23.56 21.81
N VAL A 112 -7.50 23.69 22.40
CA VAL A 112 -7.40 24.30 23.75
C VAL A 112 -6.44 25.49 23.64
N PRO A 113 -6.91 26.73 23.82
CA PRO A 113 -6.10 27.94 23.66
C PRO A 113 -5.02 28.06 24.76
N PRO A 114 -3.95 28.86 24.53
CA PRO A 114 -2.93 29.13 25.54
C PRO A 114 -3.48 30.19 26.50
N GLU A 115 -4.09 29.79 27.62
CA GLU A 115 -4.55 30.74 28.61
C GLU A 115 -3.87 30.54 29.97
N SER A 116 -3.30 31.65 30.42
CA SER A 116 -2.80 31.97 31.76
C SER A 116 -1.42 31.42 32.14
N ALA A 117 -0.42 32.17 31.67
CA ALA A 117 0.63 32.62 32.55
C ALA A 117 0.03 33.14 33.87
N SER A 118 0.33 32.49 34.99
CA SER A 118 0.29 33.14 36.30
C SER A 118 1.31 32.48 37.22
N LYS A 119 2.52 33.06 37.19
CA LYS A 119 3.47 33.13 38.31
C LYS A 119 3.24 34.53 38.94
N PRO A 120 3.42 34.81 40.25
CA PRO A 120 4.31 34.19 41.24
C PRO A 120 3.68 33.31 42.32
#